data_AF-A0A0C2GMY7-F1
#
_entry.id   AF-A0A0C2GMY7-F1
#
_cell.length_a   1.000
_cell.length_b   1.000
_cell.length_c   1.000
_cell.angle_alpha   90.00
_cell.angle_beta   90.00
_cell.angle_gamma   90.00
#
_symmetry.space_group_name_H-M   'P 1'
#
loop_
_entity.id
_entity.type
_entity.pdbx_description
1 polymer ?
#
loop_
_entity_poly.entity_id
_entity_poly.type
_entity_poly.pdbx_seq_one_letter_code
_entity_poly.pdbx_strand_id
1 'polypeptide(L)' 'MPIMLASAPSSATPTVSYQIKDKSAAGEAICAVCGDGHAKLHYGVLACYGCKGFFRRTLTGKYRYACRFGNNCVVDKCE' A
#
# COMPACT_ATOMS: atom_id res chain seq x y z
N MET A 1 11.24 -41.72 10.11
CA MET A 1 10.23 -40.86 10.78
C MET A 1 10.75 -39.43 10.76
N PRO A 2 9.88 -38.46 10.52
CA PRO A 2 10.03 -37.42 9.48
C PRO A 2 10.96 -36.26 9.84
N ILE A 3 11.59 -35.72 8.78
CA ILE A 3 12.40 -34.51 8.76
C ILE A 3 11.50 -33.33 9.13
N MET A 4 11.79 -32.67 10.26
CA MET A 4 11.08 -31.46 10.67
C MET A 4 11.42 -30.33 9.69
N LEU A 5 10.43 -29.94 8.89
CA LEU A 5 10.46 -28.78 8.01
C LEU A 5 10.59 -27.52 8.87
N ALA A 6 11.68 -26.77 8.73
CA ALA A 6 11.85 -25.47 9.36
C ALA A 6 10.72 -24.54 8.87
N SER A 7 9.77 -24.25 9.77
CA SER A 7 8.79 -23.19 9.57
C SER A 7 9.51 -21.87 9.76
N ALA A 8 9.77 -21.18 8.65
CA ALA A 8 10.24 -19.81 8.67
C ALA A 8 9.29 -18.94 9.53
N PRO A 9 9.79 -18.08 10.42
CA PRO A 9 8.94 -17.14 11.11
C PRO A 9 8.37 -16.17 10.08
N SER A 10 7.05 -16.22 9.90
CA SER A 10 6.27 -15.29 9.11
C SER A 10 6.67 -13.87 9.47
N SER A 11 7.37 -13.20 8.55
CA SER A 11 7.61 -11.76 8.43
C SER A 11 6.82 -10.92 9.45
N ALA A 12 7.37 -10.77 10.65
CA ALA A 12 6.89 -9.80 11.62
C ALA A 12 7.31 -8.43 11.11
N THR A 13 6.48 -7.83 10.25
CA THR A 13 6.61 -6.41 9.95
C THR A 13 6.44 -5.65 11.26
N PRO A 14 7.32 -4.69 11.58
CA PRO A 14 7.10 -3.83 12.74
C PRO A 14 5.78 -3.10 12.52
N THR A 15 4.77 -3.43 13.34
CA THR A 15 3.51 -2.71 13.41
C THR A 15 3.81 -1.33 13.98
N VAL A 16 4.30 -0.42 13.14
CA VAL A 16 4.22 1.01 13.40
C VAL A 16 2.73 1.28 13.51
N SER A 17 2.29 1.60 14.73
CA SER A 17 0.93 1.99 15.09
C SER A 17 0.58 3.32 14.42
N TYR A 18 0.49 3.33 13.10
CA TYR A 18 -0.20 4.38 12.38
C TYR A 18 -1.66 4.24 12.78
N GLN A 19 -2.13 5.19 13.60
CA GLN A 19 -3.48 5.25 14.13
C GLN A 19 -4.46 5.05 12.97
N ILE A 20 -4.98 3.84 12.85
CA ILE A 20 -6.14 3.55 12.04
C ILE A 20 -7.21 4.37 12.75
N LYS A 21 -7.53 5.54 12.22
CA LYS A 21 -8.67 6.31 12.69
C LYS A 21 -9.87 5.54 12.15
N ASP A 22 -10.19 4.46 12.85
CA ASP A 22 -11.29 3.56 12.60
C ASP A 22 -12.58 4.39 12.68
N LYS A 23 -12.98 4.91 11.53
CA LYS A 23 -14.36 5.28 11.30
C LYS A 23 -14.94 4.36 10.23
N SER A 24 -15.05 3.09 10.58
CA SER A 24 -16.32 2.35 10.56
C SER A 24 -16.07 0.89 10.94
N ALA A 25 -16.57 0.52 12.11
CA ALA A 25 -16.89 -0.87 12.39
C ALA A 25 -17.76 -1.39 11.23
N ALA A 26 -17.28 -2.42 10.51
CA ALA A 26 -17.83 -3.04 9.30
C ALA A 26 -17.38 -2.48 7.92
N GLY A 27 -16.48 -1.49 7.83
CA GLY A 27 -16.08 -0.85 6.57
C GLY A 27 -14.64 -1.14 6.15
N GLU A 28 -14.46 -1.65 4.94
CA GLU A 28 -13.17 -1.98 4.33
C GLU A 28 -12.15 -0.82 4.33
N ALA A 29 -10.87 -1.14 4.56
CA ALA A 29 -9.81 -0.12 4.63
C ALA A 29 -9.61 0.59 3.29
N ILE A 30 -9.39 1.90 3.35
CA ILE A 30 -9.30 2.79 2.17
C ILE A 30 -7.84 3.18 1.89
N CYS A 31 -7.48 3.25 0.61
CA CYS A 31 -6.17 3.65 0.14
C CYS A 31 -5.94 5.14 0.43
N ALA A 32 -4.86 5.47 1.15
CA ALA A 32 -4.52 6.86 1.47
C ALA A 32 -4.07 7.69 0.25
N VAL A 33 -3.84 7.05 -0.90
CA VAL A 33 -3.34 7.70 -2.13
C VAL A 33 -4.47 8.02 -3.11
N CYS A 34 -5.31 7.04 -3.43
CA CYS A 34 -6.34 7.17 -4.48
C CYS A 34 -7.77 6.92 -3.96
N GLY A 35 -7.96 6.66 -2.67
CA GLY A 35 -9.30 6.40 -2.10
C GLY A 35 -9.93 5.06 -2.49
N ASP A 36 -9.21 4.18 -3.19
CA ASP A 36 -9.71 2.84 -3.54
C ASP A 36 -9.90 1.96 -2.29
N GLY A 37 -10.87 1.06 -2.36
CA GLY A 37 -11.14 0.08 -1.29
C GLY A 37 -10.06 -1.00 -1.21
N HIS A 38 -10.25 -1.95 -0.30
CA HIS A 38 -9.40 -3.12 -0.11
C HIS A 38 -7.92 -2.78 0.19
N ALA A 39 -7.65 -1.64 0.83
CA ALA A 39 -6.29 -1.22 1.12
C ALA A 39 -5.64 -2.05 2.22
N LYS A 40 -4.32 -2.23 2.12
CA LYS A 40 -3.50 -2.93 3.12
C LYS A 40 -2.25 -2.13 3.42
N LEU A 41 -1.59 -2.47 4.51
CA LEU A 41 -0.32 -1.83 4.87
C LEU A 41 0.77 -2.21 3.87
N HIS A 42 1.25 -1.23 3.11
CA HIS A 42 2.34 -1.36 2.15
C HIS A 42 3.33 -0.22 2.38
N TYR A 43 4.59 -0.57 2.64
CA TYR A 43 5.66 0.41 2.86
C TYR A 43 5.35 1.43 3.98
N GLY A 44 4.55 1.05 4.99
CA GLY A 44 4.21 1.89 6.14
C GLY A 44 2.95 2.76 5.96
N VAL A 45 2.23 2.67 4.83
CA VAL A 45 0.97 3.39 4.61
C VAL A 45 -0.12 2.43 4.09
N LEU A 46 -1.39 2.77 4.30
CA LEU A 46 -2.51 2.06 3.68
C LEU A 46 -2.56 2.37 2.18
N ALA A 47 -2.32 1.36 1.35
CA ALA A 47 -2.35 1.49 -0.10
C ALA A 47 -3.06 0.30 -0.76
N CYS A 48 -3.70 0.54 -1.90
CA CYS A 48 -4.23 -0.52 -2.76
C CYS A 48 -3.11 -1.20 -3.58
N TYR A 49 -3.43 -2.31 -4.25
CA TYR A 49 -2.49 -3.05 -5.09
C TYR A 49 -1.93 -2.20 -6.25
N GLY A 50 -2.73 -1.28 -6.80
CA GLY A 50 -2.33 -0.37 -7.86
C GLY A 50 -1.24 0.60 -7.40
N CYS A 51 -1.49 1.34 -6.31
CA CYS A 51 -0.54 2.29 -5.74
C CYS A 51 0.74 1.60 -5.25
N LYS A 52 0.63 0.41 -4.64
CA LYS A 52 1.78 -0.43 -4.28
C LYS A 52 2.66 -0.74 -5.50
N GLY A 53 2.04 -1.20 -6.59
CA GLY A 53 2.75 -1.57 -7.81
C GLY A 53 3.38 -0.38 -8.53
N PHE A 54 2.71 0.78 -8.51
CA PHE A 54 3.24 2.03 -9.02
C PHE A 54 4.50 2.45 -8.25
N PHE A 55 4.39 2.56 -6.91
CA PHE A 55 5.51 2.96 -6.06
C PHE A 55 6.74 2.06 -6.23
N ARG A 56 6.55 0.73 -6.27
CA ARG A 56 7.65 -0.22 -6.50
C ARG A 56 8.36 0.02 -7.84
N ARG A 57 7.61 0.26 -8.93
CA ARG A 57 8.19 0.51 -10.26
C ARG A 57 8.92 1.84 -10.31
N THR A 58 8.41 2.87 -9.63
CA THR A 58 9.07 4.17 -9.51
C THR A 58 10.43 4.05 -8.85
N LEU A 59 10.53 3.29 -7.75
CA LEU A 59 11.79 3.09 -7.04
C LEU A 59 12.83 2.31 -7.87
N THR A 60 12.42 1.23 -8.55
CA THR A 60 13.36 0.40 -9.32
C THR A 60 13.76 1.01 -10.65
N GLY A 61 12.84 1.71 -11.34
CA GLY A 61 13.02 2.11 -12.73
C GLY A 61 13.73 3.44 -12.97
N LYS A 62 14.14 4.18 -11.92
CA LYS A 62 14.73 5.52 -12.02
C LYS A 62 13.94 6.49 -12.92
N TYR A 63 12.61 6.36 -12.94
CA TYR A 63 11.75 7.22 -13.75
C TYR A 63 11.72 8.64 -13.20
N ARG A 64 11.92 9.64 -14.06
CA ARG A 64 11.64 11.05 -13.76
C ARG A 64 10.28 11.40 -14.32
N TYR A 65 9.25 11.40 -13.47
CA TYR A 65 7.93 11.85 -13.88
C TYR A 65 7.89 13.38 -13.91
N ALA A 66 7.36 13.93 -15.01
CA ALA A 66 7.07 15.34 -15.14
C ALA A 66 5.57 15.50 -15.39
N CYS A 67 4.89 16.30 -14.55
CA CYS A 67 3.48 16.60 -14.79
C CYS A 67 3.35 17.59 -15.94
N ARG A 68 2.43 17.30 -16.87
CA ARG A 68 2.09 18.22 -17.96
C ARG A 68 1.28 19.43 -17.50
N PHE A 69 0.57 19.32 -16.38
CA PHE A 69 -0.42 20.29 -15.90
C PHE A 69 -0.05 20.94 -14.56
N GLY A 70 1.25 21.01 -14.23
CA GLY A 70 1.73 21.79 -13.08
C GLY A 70 1.61 21.09 -11.72
N ASN A 71 1.62 19.76 -11.67
CA ASN A 71 1.66 18.92 -10.45
C ASN A 71 0.43 18.99 -9.53
N ASN A 72 -0.70 19.55 -9.97
CA ASN A 72 -1.94 19.63 -9.19
C ASN A 72 -2.99 18.59 -9.64
N CYS A 73 -2.55 17.44 -10.15
CA CYS A 73 -3.45 16.39 -10.61
C CYS A 73 -4.15 15.73 -9.41
N VAL A 74 -5.48 15.66 -9.45
CA VAL A 74 -6.25 14.85 -8.51
C VAL A 74 -6.00 13.38 -8.83
N VAL A 75 -5.62 12.60 -7.82
CA VAL A 75 -5.41 11.16 -7.93
C VAL A 75 -6.60 10.47 -7.29
N ASP A 76 -7.52 9.99 -8.12
CA ASP A 76 -8.70 9.24 -7.70
C ASP A 76 -8.66 7.83 -8.30
N LYS A 77 -9.55 6.95 -7.84
CA LYS A 77 -9.81 5.67 -8.50
C LYS A 77 -10.34 5.94 -9.93
N CYS A 78 -9.87 5.17 -10.90
CA CYS A 78 -10.48 5.20 -12.23
C CYS A 78 -11.87 4.59 -12.10
N GLU A 79 -12.90 5.42 -12.19
CA GLU A 79 -14.29 4.98 -12.28
C GLU A 79 -14.57 4.31 -13.64
#